data_AF-A0A0F9SDP1-F1
#
_entry.id   AF-A0A0F9SDP1-F1
#
_cell.length_a   1.000
_cell.length_b   1.000
_cell.length_c   1.000
_cell.angle_alpha   90.00
_cell.angle_beta   90.00
_cell.angle_gamma   90.00
#
_symmetry.space_group_name_H-M   'P 1'
#
loop_
_entity.id
_entity.type
_entity.pdbx_description
1 polymer ?
#
loop_
_entity_poly.entity_id
_entity_poly.type
_entity_poly.pdbx_seq_one_letter_code
_entity_poly.pdbx_strand_id
1 'polypeptide(L)'
;MTLEEMQKRLDELNTKACEIQALADLEKRDLKDDEADDLQATLDEFDKLEGQQKQRKRLEQQTNRLKNPELVVDAEPSTRQTDPATPGRRAGEPIQSQADGTVGDGQRRIGLITDRGLKDPKCGWRSFGEYAHGVIEGSRPGARPDERLLRAALTTFGSEGVGADGGFSVPPDFRDVIMEQLQGEDSLLPRTDQLTSGTNNLTVPKDETTPWQTSGGILANWIGEGAAITQSKPSLETVNLKLHKLAVLVPITDELQEDSSALSGWLSRKAPQKINFAINLAIVQGLGTGQPLGILNAAHTVSVAKTASQDTDSFVAQNVIDMYSRMYAPWRRNAAWLINQDIEPQLNSMSMPGKDITGTATSAYGQIVYLPANGLAGTPWATLYGRPVIPTQACETLGDKGDIIFAALDQYVTVQKVGGIRSETSIHLWFDQDTTAFKFIMRIAGQPWWNKKISARDGTTTYSAFVTLDERG
;
A
#
# COMPACT_ATOMS: atom_id res chain seq x y z
N MET A 1 -1.69 -47.60 1.55
CA MET A 1 -1.55 -46.75 0.36
C MET A 1 -0.26 -45.96 0.46
N THR A 2 0.68 -46.22 -0.44
CA THR A 2 1.91 -45.42 -0.59
C THR A 2 1.59 -44.07 -1.24
N LEU A 3 2.52 -43.10 -1.21
CA LEU A 3 2.30 -41.79 -1.84
C LEU A 3 2.03 -41.88 -3.35
N GLU A 4 2.68 -42.82 -4.03
CA GLU A 4 2.49 -43.09 -5.46
C GLU A 4 1.12 -43.72 -5.76
N GLU A 5 0.67 -44.66 -4.92
CA GLU A 5 -0.68 -45.24 -5.02
C GLU A 5 -1.77 -44.19 -4.78
N MET A 6 -1.56 -43.25 -3.85
CA MET A 6 -2.49 -42.13 -3.61
C MET A 6 -2.55 -41.17 -4.81
N GLN A 7 -1.42 -40.90 -5.48
CA GLN A 7 -1.40 -40.07 -6.69
C GLN A 7 -2.16 -40.72 -7.84
N LYS A 8 -1.95 -42.03 -8.06
CA LYS A 8 -2.67 -42.77 -9.09
C LYS A 8 -4.18 -42.80 -8.83
N ARG A 9 -4.60 -42.93 -7.57
CA ARG A 9 -6.02 -42.89 -7.19
C ARG A 9 -6.64 -41.52 -7.36
N LEU A 10 -5.91 -40.44 -7.09
CA LEU A 10 -6.37 -39.07 -7.35
C LEU A 10 -6.57 -38.83 -8.85
N ASP A 11 -5.67 -39.35 -9.68
CA ASP A 11 -5.78 -39.26 -11.15
C ASP A 11 -7.00 -40.04 -11.68
N GLU A 12 -7.26 -41.24 -11.15
CA GLU A 12 -8.46 -42.03 -11.44
C GLU A 12 -9.76 -41.32 -11.02
N LEU A 13 -9.79 -40.67 -9.85
CA LEU A 13 -10.96 -39.93 -9.36
C LEU A 13 -11.22 -38.66 -10.19
N ASN A 14 -10.16 -37.95 -10.58
CA ASN A 14 -10.26 -36.78 -11.44
C ASN A 14 -10.77 -37.16 -12.84
N THR A 15 -10.27 -38.28 -13.39
CA THR A 15 -10.75 -38.80 -14.68
C THR A 15 -12.24 -39.13 -14.64
N LYS A 16 -12.71 -39.79 -13.57
CA LYS A 16 -14.13 -40.10 -13.37
C LYS A 16 -15.02 -38.85 -13.23
N ALA A 17 -14.56 -37.84 -12.49
CA ALA A 17 -15.29 -36.59 -12.37
C ALA A 17 -15.42 -35.87 -13.72
N CYS A 18 -14.34 -35.87 -14.53
CA CYS A 18 -14.37 -35.34 -15.88
C CYS A 18 -15.28 -36.14 -16.83
N GLU A 19 -15.34 -37.46 -16.71
CA GLU A 19 -16.23 -38.31 -17.52
C GLU A 19 -17.71 -38.04 -17.24
N ILE A 20 -18.09 -37.83 -15.98
CA ILE A 20 -19.48 -37.50 -15.59
C ILE A 20 -19.89 -36.14 -16.17
N GLN A 21 -19.01 -35.13 -16.11
CA GLN A 21 -19.26 -33.82 -16.72
C GLN A 21 -19.30 -33.88 -18.25
N ALA A 22 -18.38 -34.62 -18.87
CA ALA A 22 -18.31 -34.76 -20.32
C ALA A 22 -19.55 -35.46 -20.91
N LEU A 23 -20.15 -36.42 -20.19
CA LEU A 23 -21.40 -37.06 -20.61
C LEU A 23 -22.60 -36.09 -20.57
N ALA A 24 -22.69 -35.24 -19.54
CA ALA A 24 -23.73 -34.22 -19.45
C ALA A 24 -23.60 -33.14 -20.53
N ASP A 25 -22.37 -32.69 -20.81
CA ASP A 25 -22.08 -31.69 -21.83
C ASP A 25 -22.35 -32.21 -23.26
N LEU A 26 -22.10 -33.50 -23.53
CA LEU A 26 -22.36 -34.14 -24.83
C LEU A 26 -23.86 -34.25 -25.11
N GLU A 27 -24.67 -34.49 -24.07
CA GLU A 27 -26.13 -34.58 -24.15
C GLU A 27 -26.83 -33.21 -24.08
N LYS A 28 -26.08 -32.11 -23.94
CA LYS A 28 -26.57 -30.72 -23.81
C LYS A 28 -27.72 -30.58 -22.80
N ARG A 29 -27.60 -31.27 -21.68
CA ARG A 29 -28.59 -31.26 -20.60
C ARG A 29 -27.95 -30.89 -19.28
N ASP A 30 -28.76 -30.37 -18.37
CA ASP A 30 -28.34 -30.21 -16.98
C ASP A 30 -28.12 -31.60 -16.34
N LEU A 31 -27.19 -31.66 -15.37
CA LEU A 31 -26.92 -32.88 -14.60
C LEU A 31 -28.22 -33.37 -13.96
N LYS A 32 -28.51 -34.66 -14.07
CA LYS A 32 -29.61 -35.26 -13.30
C LYS A 32 -29.20 -35.34 -11.82
N ASP A 33 -30.20 -35.36 -10.93
CA ASP A 33 -29.99 -35.37 -9.48
C ASP A 33 -29.10 -36.54 -9.01
N ASP A 34 -29.20 -37.70 -9.66
CA ASP A 34 -28.35 -38.88 -9.39
C ASP A 34 -26.89 -38.70 -9.85
N GLU A 35 -26.67 -38.09 -11.02
CA GLU A 35 -25.34 -37.78 -11.54
C GLU A 35 -24.64 -36.65 -10.75
N ALA A 36 -25.43 -35.72 -10.19
CA ALA A 36 -24.94 -34.65 -9.32
C ALA A 36 -24.48 -35.19 -7.95
N ASP A 37 -25.24 -36.12 -7.37
CA ASP A 37 -24.86 -36.78 -6.13
C ASP A 37 -23.58 -37.64 -6.30
N ASP A 38 -23.44 -38.37 -7.41
CA ASP A 38 -22.24 -39.16 -7.73
C ASP A 38 -21.00 -38.28 -8.00
N LEU A 39 -21.17 -37.13 -8.64
CA LEU A 39 -20.10 -36.15 -8.83
C LEU A 39 -19.66 -35.53 -7.50
N GLN A 40 -20.61 -35.18 -6.63
CA GLN A 40 -20.28 -34.64 -5.32
C GLN A 40 -19.56 -35.69 -4.45
N ALA A 41 -19.99 -36.95 -4.50
CA ALA A 41 -19.34 -38.05 -3.78
C ALA A 41 -17.89 -38.30 -4.24
N THR A 42 -17.63 -38.20 -5.56
CA THR A 42 -16.28 -38.36 -6.12
C THR A 42 -15.35 -37.19 -5.79
N LEU A 43 -15.86 -35.96 -5.77
CA LEU A 43 -15.09 -34.78 -5.32
C LEU A 43 -14.77 -34.85 -3.81
N ASP A 44 -15.73 -35.28 -2.99
CA ASP A 44 -15.50 -35.46 -1.56
C ASP A 44 -14.47 -36.55 -1.26
N GLU A 45 -14.41 -37.63 -2.06
CA GLU A 45 -13.36 -38.66 -1.97
C GLU A 45 -11.99 -38.10 -2.37
N PHE A 46 -11.95 -37.26 -3.41
CA PHE A 46 -10.73 -36.59 -3.87
C PHE A 46 -10.13 -35.67 -2.80
N ASP A 47 -10.94 -34.80 -2.18
CA ASP A 47 -10.50 -33.88 -1.13
C ASP A 47 -9.98 -34.62 0.12
N LYS A 48 -10.64 -35.73 0.49
CA LYS A 48 -10.19 -36.60 1.60
C LYS A 48 -8.83 -37.23 1.29
N LEU A 49 -8.62 -37.72 0.08
CA LEU A 49 -7.34 -38.32 -0.35
C LEU A 49 -6.22 -37.28 -0.44
N GLU A 50 -6.51 -36.09 -0.96
CA GLU A 50 -5.55 -34.97 -1.03
C GLU A 50 -5.11 -34.53 0.37
N GLY A 51 -6.05 -34.45 1.32
CA GLY A 51 -5.78 -34.17 2.72
C GLY A 51 -4.86 -35.22 3.37
N GLN A 52 -5.11 -36.51 3.12
CA GLN A 52 -4.26 -37.61 3.61
C GLN A 52 -2.85 -37.56 3.00
N GLN A 53 -2.73 -37.20 1.72
CA GLN A 53 -1.44 -37.07 1.04
C GLN A 53 -0.61 -35.90 1.62
N LYS A 54 -1.24 -34.75 1.87
CA LYS A 54 -0.59 -33.58 2.51
C LYS A 54 -0.06 -33.92 3.91
N GLN A 55 -0.84 -34.65 4.70
CA GLN A 55 -0.42 -35.10 6.02
C GLN A 55 0.77 -36.04 5.95
N ARG A 56 0.77 -37.01 5.02
CA ARG A 56 1.88 -37.96 4.83
C ARG A 56 3.17 -37.30 4.34
N LYS A 57 3.09 -36.39 3.36
CA LYS A 57 4.25 -35.60 2.90
C LYS A 57 4.87 -34.78 4.03
N ARG A 58 4.04 -34.17 4.88
CA ARG A 58 4.51 -33.41 6.05
C ARG A 58 5.22 -34.30 7.07
N LEU A 59 4.71 -35.51 7.28
CA LEU A 59 5.31 -36.51 8.17
C LEU A 59 6.67 -36.99 7.63
N GLU A 60 6.77 -37.26 6.31
CA GLU A 60 8.04 -37.59 5.66
C GLU A 60 9.06 -36.46 5.77
N GLN A 61 8.65 -35.21 5.55
CA GLN A 61 9.51 -34.04 5.73
C GLN A 61 10.02 -33.88 7.17
N GLN A 62 9.16 -34.14 8.17
CA GLN A 62 9.57 -34.15 9.57
C GLN A 62 10.55 -35.29 9.86
N THR A 63 10.30 -36.49 9.33
CA THR A 63 11.22 -37.63 9.51
C THR A 63 12.56 -37.44 8.82
N ASN A 64 12.59 -36.77 7.66
CA ASN A 64 13.82 -36.44 6.95
C ASN A 64 14.62 -35.36 7.70
N ARG A 65 13.93 -34.38 8.32
CA ARG A 65 14.56 -33.39 9.21
C ARG A 65 15.15 -34.02 10.48
N LEU A 66 14.56 -35.09 11.00
CA LEU A 66 15.11 -35.83 12.14
C LEU A 66 16.28 -36.76 11.76
N LYS A 67 16.27 -37.30 10.53
CA LYS A 67 17.30 -38.26 10.08
C LYS A 67 18.58 -37.59 9.55
N ASN A 68 18.49 -36.39 8.98
CA ASN A 68 19.63 -35.62 8.50
C ASN A 68 19.70 -34.25 9.21
N PRO A 69 20.44 -34.14 10.33
CA PRO A 69 20.57 -32.88 11.08
C PRO A 69 21.56 -31.87 10.46
N GLU A 70 22.36 -32.24 9.47
CA GLU A 70 23.25 -31.29 8.77
C GLU A 70 22.62 -30.81 7.46
N LEU A 71 22.07 -29.60 7.51
CA LEU A 71 22.09 -28.52 6.50
C LEU A 71 20.99 -27.52 6.89
N VAL A 72 21.23 -26.78 7.98
CA VAL A 72 20.52 -25.53 8.28
C VAL A 72 21.56 -24.43 8.15
N VAL A 73 21.44 -23.59 7.13
CA VAL A 73 22.05 -22.27 7.13
C VAL A 73 21.04 -21.26 6.60
N ASP A 74 20.27 -20.68 7.52
CA ASP A 74 19.69 -19.35 7.40
C ASP A 74 20.15 -18.52 8.64
N ALA A 75 21.03 -17.54 8.35
CA ALA A 75 21.39 -16.27 8.98
C ALA A 75 21.35 -15.99 10.52
N GLU A 76 22.56 -15.72 11.06
CA GLU A 76 23.03 -14.63 11.99
C GLU A 76 22.58 -14.57 13.49
N PRO A 77 23.32 -13.93 14.46
CA PRO A 77 24.54 -13.11 14.39
C PRO A 77 25.71 -13.47 15.36
N SER A 78 26.92 -12.96 15.03
CA SER A 78 28.11 -12.65 15.86
C SER A 78 28.23 -13.18 17.31
N THR A 79 29.18 -14.11 17.54
CA THR A 79 30.13 -14.03 18.68
C THR A 79 31.52 -14.56 18.30
N ARG A 80 32.52 -13.80 18.75
CA ARG A 80 33.97 -13.93 18.62
C ARG A 80 34.50 -15.21 19.29
N GLN A 81 35.24 -16.05 18.56
CA GLN A 81 36.23 -16.94 19.17
C GLN A 81 37.40 -17.21 18.22
N THR A 82 38.59 -17.11 18.79
CA THR A 82 39.92 -17.07 18.19
C THR A 82 40.48 -18.47 17.97
N ASP A 83 41.09 -18.71 16.80
CA ASP A 83 41.94 -19.89 16.57
C ASP A 83 43.41 -19.63 16.94
N PRO A 84 44.18 -20.69 17.28
CA PRO A 84 45.46 -20.58 17.99
C PRO A 84 46.68 -20.40 17.08
N ALA A 85 47.76 -19.92 17.72
CA ALA A 85 49.07 -19.53 17.20
C ALA A 85 49.78 -20.61 16.35
N THR A 86 50.69 -20.25 15.41
CA THR A 86 52.16 -20.05 15.64
C THR A 86 52.86 -19.96 14.25
N PRO A 87 54.12 -19.49 14.02
CA PRO A 87 54.87 -18.30 14.48
C PRO A 87 55.48 -17.42 13.34
N GLY A 88 55.58 -16.11 13.59
CA GLY A 88 56.75 -15.22 13.41
C GLY A 88 57.48 -15.06 12.05
N ARG A 89 57.46 -13.82 11.50
CA ARG A 89 58.67 -13.02 11.18
C ARG A 89 58.35 -11.52 11.06
N ARG A 90 59.35 -10.70 11.41
CA ARG A 90 59.32 -9.30 11.87
C ARG A 90 59.04 -8.24 10.79
N ALA A 91 58.52 -7.11 11.26
CA ALA A 91 58.32 -5.84 10.56
C ALA A 91 59.63 -5.07 10.27
N GLY A 92 59.62 -4.27 9.20
CA GLY A 92 60.64 -3.26 8.89
C GLY A 92 60.38 -2.52 7.56
N GLU A 93 59.79 -1.32 7.67
CA GLU A 93 59.94 -0.13 6.80
C GLU A 93 59.31 -0.03 5.38
N PRO A 94 59.00 1.22 4.92
CA PRO A 94 58.11 1.51 3.78
C PRO A 94 58.88 1.84 2.49
N ILE A 95 58.27 1.63 1.32
CA ILE A 95 58.79 2.19 0.05
C ILE A 95 57.67 2.84 -0.77
N GLN A 96 57.97 4.08 -1.17
CA GLN A 96 57.20 5.02 -1.98
C GLN A 96 57.11 4.61 -3.47
N SER A 97 56.10 5.19 -4.12
CA SER A 97 55.94 5.50 -5.55
C SER A 97 57.10 5.21 -6.50
N GLN A 98 56.81 4.54 -7.63
CA GLN A 98 57.25 4.99 -8.96
C GLN A 98 56.23 4.58 -10.04
N ALA A 99 55.85 5.56 -10.86
CA ALA A 99 55.29 5.35 -12.19
C ALA A 99 56.46 5.14 -13.16
N ASP A 100 56.36 4.15 -14.05
CA ASP A 100 56.83 4.29 -15.43
C ASP A 100 56.16 3.24 -16.32
N GLY A 101 55.91 3.60 -17.59
CA GLY A 101 55.02 2.88 -18.51
C GLY A 101 55.66 1.69 -19.23
N THR A 102 54.83 0.92 -19.96
CA THR A 102 54.94 0.65 -21.41
C THR A 102 53.78 -0.27 -21.85
N VAL A 103 53.29 -0.02 -23.05
CA VAL A 103 52.14 -0.60 -23.78
C VAL A 103 52.33 -2.08 -24.14
N GLY A 104 51.27 -2.90 -24.14
CA GLY A 104 51.29 -4.19 -24.84
C GLY A 104 50.21 -5.22 -24.49
N ASP A 105 49.08 -5.11 -25.21
CA ASP A 105 48.30 -6.23 -25.76
C ASP A 105 47.37 -7.08 -24.88
N GLY A 106 46.33 -7.59 -25.53
CA GLY A 106 45.06 -8.01 -24.95
C GLY A 106 45.09 -9.33 -24.20
N GLN A 107 44.48 -9.32 -23.02
CA GLN A 107 43.63 -10.39 -22.49
C GLN A 107 42.93 -9.86 -21.24
N ARG A 108 41.66 -9.45 -21.38
CA ARG A 108 40.81 -9.11 -20.23
C ARG A 108 40.60 -10.38 -19.42
N ARG A 109 41.35 -10.51 -18.32
CA ARG A 109 41.12 -11.52 -17.30
C ARG A 109 39.68 -11.38 -16.81
N ILE A 110 38.91 -12.43 -17.02
CA ILE A 110 37.57 -12.61 -16.44
C ILE A 110 37.76 -12.52 -14.93
N GLY A 111 37.28 -11.41 -14.35
CA GLY A 111 37.31 -11.19 -12.91
C GLY A 111 36.44 -12.25 -12.25
N LEU A 112 37.09 -13.11 -11.46
CA LEU A 112 36.46 -14.04 -10.56
C LEU A 112 35.38 -13.30 -9.76
N ILE A 113 34.13 -13.73 -9.91
CA ILE A 113 32.95 -13.19 -9.25
C ILE A 113 33.22 -13.20 -7.74
N THR A 114 33.38 -12.01 -7.15
CA THR A 114 33.38 -11.90 -5.70
C THR A 114 31.94 -12.04 -5.23
N ASP A 115 31.76 -12.83 -4.17
CA ASP A 115 30.49 -13.10 -3.45
C ASP A 115 29.79 -11.84 -2.90
N ARG A 116 30.33 -10.65 -3.22
CA ARG A 116 29.84 -9.33 -2.85
C ARG A 116 28.68 -8.85 -3.73
N GLY A 117 28.49 -9.42 -4.93
CA GLY A 117 27.38 -9.10 -5.84
C GLY A 117 26.03 -9.72 -5.45
N LEU A 118 26.01 -10.68 -4.52
CA LEU A 118 24.78 -11.31 -4.03
C LEU A 118 24.06 -10.47 -2.95
N LYS A 119 24.75 -9.50 -2.34
CA LYS A 119 24.24 -8.64 -1.25
C LYS A 119 24.14 -7.15 -1.63
N ASP A 120 24.34 -6.79 -2.89
CA ASP A 120 24.22 -5.40 -3.34
C ASP A 120 22.75 -5.08 -3.71
N PRO A 121 22.05 -4.19 -2.95
CA PRO A 121 20.67 -3.80 -3.26
C PRO A 121 20.50 -3.11 -4.62
N LYS A 122 21.60 -2.64 -5.24
CA LYS A 122 21.63 -2.05 -6.58
C LYS A 122 21.86 -3.05 -7.71
N CYS A 123 22.06 -4.33 -7.40
CA CYS A 123 22.46 -5.36 -8.37
C CYS A 123 23.66 -4.95 -9.25
N GLY A 124 24.51 -4.02 -8.78
CA GLY A 124 25.67 -3.49 -9.51
C GLY A 124 25.46 -2.24 -10.39
N TRP A 125 24.27 -1.63 -10.44
CA TRP A 125 23.97 -0.45 -11.28
C TRP A 125 24.24 0.89 -10.57
N ARG A 126 24.82 1.89 -11.25
CA ARG A 126 25.17 3.20 -10.65
C ARG A 126 24.02 4.21 -10.71
N SER A 127 23.10 4.07 -11.67
CA SER A 127 21.94 4.95 -11.86
C SER A 127 20.78 4.23 -12.57
N PHE A 128 19.56 4.73 -12.40
CA PHE A 128 18.36 4.21 -13.08
C PHE A 128 18.50 4.30 -14.61
N GLY A 129 19.19 5.33 -15.12
CA GLY A 129 19.48 5.46 -16.54
C GLY A 129 20.44 4.39 -17.07
N GLU A 130 21.42 3.97 -16.26
CA GLU A 130 22.35 2.88 -16.63
C GLU A 130 21.63 1.53 -16.63
N TYR A 131 20.70 1.32 -15.68
CA TYR A 131 19.81 0.17 -15.68
C TYR A 131 18.90 0.13 -16.92
N ALA A 132 18.29 1.26 -17.30
CA ALA A 132 17.46 1.36 -18.50
C ALA A 132 18.26 1.11 -19.79
N HIS A 133 19.49 1.62 -19.87
CA HIS A 133 20.39 1.30 -20.99
C HIS A 133 20.81 -0.17 -21.02
N GLY A 134 21.10 -0.77 -19.86
CA GLY A 134 21.38 -2.20 -19.76
C GLY A 134 20.20 -3.05 -20.23
N VAL A 135 18.97 -2.69 -19.85
CA VAL A 135 17.75 -3.37 -20.31
C VAL A 135 17.61 -3.29 -21.83
N ILE A 136 17.88 -2.15 -22.45
CA ILE A 136 17.84 -2.00 -23.92
C ILE A 136 18.93 -2.86 -24.56
N GLU A 137 20.17 -2.78 -24.08
CA GLU A 137 21.29 -3.54 -24.63
C GLU A 137 21.08 -5.05 -24.50
N GLY A 138 20.48 -5.51 -23.39
CA GLY A 138 20.14 -6.91 -23.15
C GLY A 138 18.88 -7.41 -23.87
N SER A 139 18.04 -6.52 -24.40
CA SER A 139 16.81 -6.89 -25.12
C SER A 139 16.94 -6.82 -26.65
N ARG A 140 18.06 -6.31 -27.18
CA ARG A 140 18.32 -6.25 -28.63
C ARG A 140 18.41 -7.67 -29.23
N PRO A 141 17.83 -7.92 -30.43
CA PRO A 141 17.92 -9.22 -31.09
C PRO A 141 19.37 -9.67 -31.27
N GLY A 142 19.76 -10.76 -30.58
CA GLY A 142 21.11 -11.34 -30.65
C GLY A 142 22.13 -10.80 -29.64
N ALA A 143 21.76 -9.85 -28.77
CA ALA A 143 22.62 -9.41 -27.68
C ALA A 143 22.58 -10.39 -26.50
N ARG A 144 23.71 -10.58 -25.82
CA ARG A 144 23.76 -11.35 -24.57
C ARG A 144 23.29 -10.44 -23.44
N PRO A 145 22.18 -10.74 -22.74
CA PRO A 145 21.77 -9.96 -21.59
C PRO A 145 22.89 -9.98 -20.54
N ASP A 146 23.21 -8.83 -19.95
CA ASP A 146 24.14 -8.74 -18.83
C ASP A 146 23.70 -9.71 -17.71
N GLU A 147 24.63 -10.45 -17.11
CA GLU A 147 24.34 -11.39 -16.01
C GLU A 147 23.59 -10.70 -14.85
N ARG A 148 23.75 -9.39 -14.70
CA ARG A 148 23.02 -8.56 -13.72
C ARG A 148 21.54 -8.38 -14.05
N LEU A 149 21.17 -8.40 -15.33
CA LEU A 149 19.78 -8.32 -15.80
C LEU A 149 19.09 -9.69 -15.73
N LEU A 150 19.84 -10.77 -16.01
CA LEU A 150 19.35 -12.14 -15.85
C LEU A 150 19.02 -12.47 -14.37
N ARG A 151 19.75 -11.89 -13.42
CA ARG A 151 19.43 -11.98 -11.98
C ARG A 151 18.20 -11.16 -11.57
N ALA A 152 17.85 -10.11 -12.33
CA ALA A 152 16.65 -9.30 -12.13
C ALA A 152 15.45 -9.80 -12.96
N ALA A 153 15.62 -10.85 -13.77
CA ALA A 153 14.55 -11.47 -14.53
C ALA A 153 13.65 -12.32 -13.61
N LEU A 154 12.33 -12.24 -13.82
CA LEU A 154 11.32 -12.98 -13.07
C LEU A 154 11.42 -14.48 -13.34
N THR A 155 11.99 -15.26 -12.41
CA THR A 155 12.00 -16.74 -12.45
C THR A 155 10.67 -17.37 -12.02
N THR A 156 9.52 -16.74 -12.30
CA THR A 156 8.19 -17.28 -11.91
C THR A 156 7.25 -17.53 -13.10
N PHE A 157 7.80 -17.69 -14.31
CA PHE A 157 7.07 -18.35 -15.39
C PHE A 157 7.89 -19.53 -15.92
N GLY A 158 7.37 -20.74 -15.69
CA GLY A 158 7.91 -21.98 -16.25
C GLY A 158 7.65 -22.03 -17.75
N SER A 159 8.59 -21.49 -18.52
CA SER A 159 8.85 -21.85 -19.90
C SER A 159 10.29 -21.44 -20.18
N GLU A 160 11.14 -22.41 -20.53
CA GLU A 160 12.60 -22.26 -20.69
C GLU A 160 13.01 -21.33 -21.85
N GLY A 161 12.07 -20.61 -22.46
CA GLY A 161 12.31 -19.67 -23.57
C GLY A 161 12.15 -18.18 -23.26
N VAL A 162 11.72 -17.77 -22.05
CA VAL A 162 11.36 -16.36 -21.79
C VAL A 162 12.40 -15.66 -20.92
N GLY A 163 13.64 -15.59 -21.42
CA GLY A 163 14.70 -14.74 -20.84
C GLY A 163 14.78 -13.34 -21.45
N ALA A 164 14.13 -13.12 -22.60
CA ALA A 164 14.23 -11.88 -23.38
C ALA A 164 12.88 -11.14 -23.54
N ASP A 165 11.74 -11.83 -23.48
CA ASP A 165 10.43 -11.24 -23.83
C ASP A 165 9.59 -10.76 -22.62
N GLY A 166 10.05 -11.04 -21.39
CA GLY A 166 9.24 -10.90 -20.18
C GLY A 166 9.26 -9.53 -19.49
N GLY A 167 10.05 -8.57 -19.96
CA GLY A 167 10.31 -7.31 -19.27
C GLY A 167 11.14 -7.49 -18.00
N PHE A 168 12.02 -6.53 -17.71
CA PHE A 168 12.92 -6.61 -16.57
C PHE A 168 12.29 -5.95 -15.35
N SER A 169 12.43 -6.60 -14.19
CA SER A 169 12.02 -6.03 -12.91
C SER A 169 13.06 -5.01 -12.44
N VAL A 170 12.61 -3.80 -12.09
CA VAL A 170 13.50 -2.76 -11.53
C VAL A 170 14.14 -3.24 -10.22
N PRO A 171 15.44 -3.00 -9.97
CA PRO A 171 16.12 -3.37 -8.72
C PRO A 171 15.46 -2.76 -7.47
N PRO A 172 15.60 -3.39 -6.28
CA PRO A 172 14.90 -2.98 -5.07
C PRO A 172 15.28 -1.57 -4.57
N ASP A 173 16.53 -1.13 -4.71
CA ASP A 173 16.96 0.22 -4.26
C ASP A 173 16.20 1.37 -4.96
N PHE A 174 15.90 1.21 -6.25
CA PHE A 174 15.11 2.20 -6.99
C PHE A 174 13.63 2.14 -6.62
N ARG A 175 13.14 1.00 -6.15
CA ARG A 175 11.77 0.89 -5.63
C ARG A 175 11.64 1.65 -4.31
N ASP A 176 12.65 1.58 -3.45
CA ASP A 176 12.63 2.28 -2.16
C ASP A 176 12.63 3.80 -2.34
N VAL A 177 13.43 4.34 -3.28
CA VAL A 177 13.40 5.77 -3.65
C VAL A 177 12.04 6.19 -4.22
N ILE A 178 11.43 5.34 -5.06
CA ILE A 178 10.09 5.61 -5.60
C ILE A 178 9.04 5.59 -4.49
N MET A 179 9.12 4.66 -3.55
CA MET A 179 8.21 4.55 -2.42
C MET A 179 8.38 5.71 -1.42
N GLU A 180 9.61 6.16 -1.16
CA GLU A 180 9.89 7.37 -0.38
C GLU A 180 9.23 8.59 -1.04
N GLN A 181 9.35 8.72 -2.35
CA GLN A 181 8.73 9.81 -3.10
C GLN A 181 7.18 9.74 -3.10
N LEU A 182 6.60 8.54 -3.02
CA LEU A 182 5.15 8.37 -2.81
C LEU A 182 4.71 8.75 -1.40
N GLN A 183 5.53 8.49 -0.39
CA GLN A 183 5.23 8.75 1.02
C GLN A 183 5.66 10.15 1.47
N GLY A 184 6.01 11.04 0.53
CA GLY A 184 6.41 12.42 0.81
C GLY A 184 5.34 13.24 1.52
N GLU A 185 5.70 14.48 1.88
CA GLU A 185 4.94 15.34 2.80
C GLU A 185 3.48 15.63 2.36
N ASP A 186 3.22 15.63 1.05
CA ASP A 186 1.89 15.83 0.45
C ASP A 186 1.02 14.55 0.42
N SER A 187 1.57 13.40 0.83
CA SER A 187 0.84 12.14 0.80
C SER A 187 -0.07 12.01 2.02
N LEU A 188 -1.33 11.63 1.79
CA LEU A 188 -2.27 11.29 2.86
C LEU A 188 -2.01 9.88 3.40
N LEU A 189 -1.34 9.04 2.61
CA LEU A 189 -1.06 7.64 2.91
C LEU A 189 -0.31 7.42 4.25
N PRO A 190 0.80 8.10 4.59
CA PRO A 190 1.50 7.93 5.88
C PRO A 190 0.68 8.35 7.09
N ARG A 191 -0.40 9.13 6.90
CA ARG A 191 -1.30 9.54 7.98
C ARG A 191 -2.44 8.54 8.22
N THR A 192 -2.60 7.56 7.33
CA THR A 192 -3.58 6.46 7.47
C THR A 192 -3.01 5.28 8.24
N ASP A 193 -3.88 4.43 8.78
CA ASP A 193 -3.47 3.17 9.37
C ASP A 193 -3.09 2.17 8.26
N GLN A 194 -1.79 1.92 8.11
CA GLN A 194 -1.24 1.13 7.01
C GLN A 194 -1.08 -0.34 7.39
N LEU A 195 -1.73 -1.21 6.63
CA LEU A 195 -1.55 -2.65 6.70
C LEU A 195 -0.89 -3.16 5.42
N THR A 196 -0.04 -4.17 5.55
CA THR A 196 0.57 -4.86 4.40
C THR A 196 -0.03 -6.26 4.25
N SER A 197 -0.44 -6.63 3.04
CA SER A 197 -0.98 -7.96 2.75
C SER A 197 -0.26 -8.62 1.58
N GLY A 198 0.07 -9.91 1.74
CA GLY A 198 0.57 -10.74 0.63
C GLY A 198 -0.53 -11.17 -0.34
N THR A 199 -1.78 -11.20 0.14
CA THR A 199 -2.96 -11.66 -0.60
C THR A 199 -3.71 -10.48 -1.22
N ASN A 200 -4.46 -10.72 -2.31
CA ASN A 200 -5.28 -9.68 -2.94
C ASN A 200 -6.55 -9.30 -2.15
N ASN A 201 -6.82 -10.04 -1.07
CA ASN A 201 -7.96 -9.84 -0.20
C ASN A 201 -7.47 -9.99 1.25
N LEU A 202 -7.82 -9.03 2.09
CA LEU A 202 -7.47 -9.04 3.51
C LEU A 202 -8.75 -8.92 4.33
N THR A 203 -9.05 -9.94 5.13
CA THR A 203 -10.14 -9.89 6.09
C THR A 203 -9.58 -9.51 7.45
N VAL A 204 -10.04 -8.39 8.01
CA VAL A 204 -9.61 -7.92 9.33
C VAL A 204 -10.81 -7.90 10.28
N PRO A 205 -10.71 -8.48 11.48
CA PRO A 205 -11.73 -8.30 12.50
C PRO A 205 -11.70 -6.84 12.98
N LYS A 206 -12.86 -6.21 13.05
CA LYS A 206 -13.05 -4.88 13.62
C LYS A 206 -14.08 -4.92 14.74
N ASP A 207 -14.00 -3.94 15.63
CA ASP A 207 -15.00 -3.69 16.66
C ASP A 207 -15.57 -2.28 16.43
N GLU A 208 -16.88 -2.18 16.18
CA GLU A 208 -17.60 -0.91 16.02
C GLU A 208 -18.37 -0.51 17.29
N THR A 209 -18.09 -1.13 18.43
CA THR A 209 -18.80 -0.81 19.68
C THR A 209 -18.23 0.45 20.32
N THR A 210 -19.13 1.35 20.73
CA THR A 210 -18.72 2.59 21.39
C THR A 210 -18.46 2.34 22.88
N PRO A 211 -17.53 3.06 23.53
CA PRO A 211 -17.23 2.86 24.95
C PRO A 211 -18.42 3.08 25.92
N TRP A 212 -19.47 3.76 25.48
CA TRP A 212 -20.68 4.06 26.26
C TRP A 212 -21.90 3.27 25.79
N GLN A 213 -21.72 2.30 24.89
CA GLN A 213 -22.81 1.45 24.43
C GLN A 213 -23.36 0.63 25.59
N THR A 214 -24.69 0.57 25.71
CA THR A 214 -25.38 -0.14 26.79
C THR A 214 -25.74 -1.58 26.43
N SER A 215 -25.61 -1.97 25.15
CA SER A 215 -25.95 -3.30 24.65
C SER A 215 -25.03 -3.73 23.51
N GLY A 216 -24.47 -4.92 23.59
CA GLY A 216 -23.54 -5.45 22.58
C GLY A 216 -22.09 -5.01 22.82
N GLY A 217 -21.15 -5.90 22.52
CA GLY A 217 -19.73 -5.68 22.82
C GLY A 217 -19.36 -5.98 24.28
N ILE A 218 -18.17 -5.51 24.66
CA ILE A 218 -17.64 -5.66 26.01
C ILE A 218 -18.26 -4.56 26.88
N LEU A 219 -19.07 -4.96 27.87
CA LEU A 219 -19.74 -4.07 28.79
C LEU A 219 -19.01 -4.04 30.14
N ALA A 220 -18.83 -2.84 30.70
CA ALA A 220 -18.31 -2.62 32.04
C ALA A 220 -19.45 -2.18 32.98
N ASN A 221 -19.80 -3.03 33.94
CA ASN A 221 -20.88 -2.76 34.89
C ASN A 221 -20.32 -2.66 36.31
N TRP A 222 -20.77 -1.65 37.06
CA TRP A 222 -20.54 -1.58 38.50
C TRP A 222 -21.47 -2.59 39.19
N ILE A 223 -20.90 -3.51 39.97
CA ILE A 223 -21.65 -4.53 40.70
C ILE A 223 -21.56 -4.30 42.21
N GLY A 224 -22.65 -4.58 42.91
CA GLY A 224 -22.68 -4.60 44.37
C GLY A 224 -21.97 -5.83 44.94
N GLU A 225 -21.59 -5.77 46.22
CA GLU A 225 -20.96 -6.89 46.91
C GLU A 225 -21.89 -8.13 46.90
N GLY A 226 -21.37 -9.26 46.41
CA GLY A 226 -22.13 -10.51 46.28
C GLY A 226 -22.96 -10.67 45.00
N ALA A 227 -22.98 -9.68 44.10
CA ALA A 227 -23.67 -9.80 42.82
C ALA A 227 -22.84 -10.54 41.76
N ALA A 228 -23.51 -11.35 40.92
CA ALA A 228 -22.86 -12.03 39.81
C ALA A 228 -22.47 -11.03 38.71
N ILE A 229 -21.22 -11.12 38.24
CA ILE A 229 -20.72 -10.33 37.11
C ILE A 229 -21.45 -10.78 35.84
N THR A 230 -22.11 -9.84 35.14
CA THR A 230 -22.73 -10.12 33.85
C THR A 230 -21.63 -10.37 32.81
N GLN A 231 -21.65 -11.54 32.17
CA GLN A 231 -20.71 -11.85 31.09
C GLN A 231 -21.01 -11.00 29.87
N SER A 232 -19.97 -10.40 29.28
CA SER A 232 -20.03 -9.67 28.01
C SER A 232 -19.21 -10.40 26.95
N LYS A 233 -19.63 -10.31 25.68
CA LYS A 233 -18.96 -10.94 24.54
C LYS A 233 -18.54 -9.86 23.54
N PRO A 234 -17.31 -9.93 23.00
CA PRO A 234 -16.88 -8.97 21.98
C PRO A 234 -17.73 -9.13 20.72
N SER A 235 -18.17 -8.00 20.16
CA SER A 235 -18.94 -7.96 18.91
C SER A 235 -17.99 -7.67 17.77
N LEU A 236 -17.29 -8.71 17.29
CA LEU A 236 -16.35 -8.56 16.19
C LEU A 236 -17.09 -8.70 14.85
N GLU A 237 -17.01 -7.65 14.03
CA GLU A 237 -17.42 -7.68 12.64
C GLU A 237 -16.20 -7.98 11.77
N THR A 238 -16.38 -8.66 10.64
CA THR A 238 -15.28 -8.88 9.69
C THR A 238 -15.39 -7.89 8.54
N VAL A 239 -14.31 -7.17 8.29
CA VAL A 239 -14.21 -6.26 7.15
C VAL A 239 -13.36 -6.91 6.08
N ASN A 240 -13.88 -6.94 4.86
CA ASN A 240 -13.18 -7.48 3.72
C ASN A 240 -12.57 -6.35 2.87
N LEU A 241 -11.24 -6.29 2.82
CA LEU A 241 -10.47 -5.30 2.05
C LEU A 241 -9.94 -5.95 0.78
N LYS A 242 -10.57 -5.64 -0.36
CA LYS A 242 -10.12 -6.08 -1.67
C LYS A 242 -9.11 -5.08 -2.25
N LEU A 243 -7.94 -5.57 -2.64
CA LEU A 243 -6.90 -4.73 -3.24
C LEU A 243 -7.21 -4.48 -4.72
N HIS A 244 -7.26 -3.20 -5.09
CA HIS A 244 -7.48 -2.72 -6.45
C HIS A 244 -6.15 -2.38 -7.12
N LYS A 245 -6.08 -2.56 -8.45
CA LYS A 245 -4.87 -2.32 -9.23
C LYS A 245 -4.87 -0.88 -9.74
N LEU A 246 -3.85 -0.12 -9.38
CA LEU A 246 -3.53 1.19 -9.93
C LEU A 246 -2.33 1.04 -10.85
N ALA A 247 -2.43 1.48 -12.10
CA ALA A 247 -1.35 1.35 -13.08
C ALA A 247 -1.18 2.60 -13.92
N VAL A 248 0.07 2.92 -14.27
CA VAL A 248 0.45 3.98 -15.19
C VAL A 248 1.32 3.34 -16.28
N LEU A 249 0.96 3.56 -17.54
CA LEU A 249 1.71 3.11 -18.71
C LEU A 249 2.13 4.33 -19.52
N VAL A 250 3.42 4.49 -19.76
CA VAL A 250 3.99 5.59 -20.55
C VAL A 250 4.83 5.02 -21.69
N PRO A 251 4.37 5.13 -22.95
CA PRO A 251 5.20 4.86 -24.12
C PRO A 251 6.19 6.00 -24.35
N ILE A 252 7.45 5.68 -24.64
CA ILE A 252 8.50 6.63 -25.03
C ILE A 252 9.21 6.07 -26.25
N THR A 253 9.36 6.87 -27.31
CA THR A 253 10.08 6.49 -28.53
C THR A 253 11.59 6.39 -28.27
N ASP A 254 12.24 5.42 -28.88
CA ASP A 254 13.65 5.11 -28.60
C ASP A 254 14.59 6.25 -29.05
N GLU A 255 14.31 6.91 -30.17
CA GLU A 255 15.06 8.11 -30.63
C GLU A 255 15.10 9.21 -29.56
N LEU A 256 13.95 9.47 -28.94
CA LEU A 256 13.81 10.50 -27.90
C LEU A 256 14.46 10.07 -26.57
N GLN A 257 14.63 8.76 -26.35
CA GLN A 257 15.35 8.23 -25.20
C GLN A 257 16.88 8.27 -25.42
N GLU A 258 17.35 8.03 -26.65
CA GLU A 258 18.76 8.16 -27.03
C GLU A 258 19.24 9.62 -26.98
N ASP A 259 18.40 10.55 -27.44
CA ASP A 259 18.68 11.99 -27.39
C ASP A 259 18.67 12.57 -25.96
N SER A 260 17.99 11.92 -25.02
CA SER A 260 17.81 12.43 -23.66
C SER A 260 17.86 11.33 -22.59
N SER A 261 19.07 10.98 -22.17
CA SER A 261 19.31 10.14 -20.98
C SER A 261 18.68 10.67 -19.68
N ALA A 262 18.35 11.96 -19.62
CA ALA A 262 17.68 12.59 -18.48
C ALA A 262 16.17 12.28 -18.38
N LEU A 263 15.55 11.80 -19.46
CA LEU A 263 14.10 11.60 -19.54
C LEU A 263 13.63 10.42 -18.70
N SER A 264 14.38 9.32 -18.70
CA SER A 264 14.10 8.15 -17.87
C SER A 264 14.11 8.53 -16.37
N GLY A 265 15.06 9.36 -15.95
CA GLY A 265 15.13 9.91 -14.60
C GLY A 265 13.97 10.87 -14.27
N TRP A 266 13.50 11.66 -15.24
CA TRP A 266 12.31 12.50 -15.07
C TRP A 266 11.04 11.66 -14.93
N LEU A 267 10.87 10.61 -15.75
CA LEU A 267 9.72 9.72 -15.71
C LEU A 267 9.62 9.00 -14.37
N SER A 268 10.75 8.49 -13.87
CA SER A 268 10.80 7.82 -12.55
C SER A 268 10.47 8.75 -11.39
N ARG A 269 10.55 10.08 -11.56
CA ARG A 269 10.07 11.07 -10.56
C ARG A 269 8.61 11.47 -10.78
N LYS A 270 8.15 11.60 -12.03
CA LYS A 270 6.79 12.06 -12.35
C LYS A 270 5.73 10.97 -12.22
N ALA A 271 6.04 9.73 -12.60
CA ALA A 271 5.09 8.63 -12.49
C ALA A 271 4.65 8.38 -11.02
N PRO A 272 5.56 8.34 -10.02
CA PRO A 272 5.16 8.24 -8.62
C PRO A 272 4.32 9.44 -8.15
N GLN A 273 4.65 10.67 -8.55
CA GLN A 273 3.84 11.85 -8.20
C GLN A 273 2.38 11.71 -8.67
N LYS A 274 2.16 11.22 -9.90
CA LYS A 274 0.82 10.97 -10.43
C LYS A 274 0.10 9.82 -9.70
N ILE A 275 0.84 8.77 -9.34
CA ILE A 275 0.29 7.66 -8.52
C ILE A 275 -0.10 8.16 -7.13
N ASN A 276 0.74 8.96 -6.47
CA ASN A 276 0.44 9.54 -5.16
C ASN A 276 -0.82 10.42 -5.21
N PHE A 277 -0.94 11.29 -6.22
CA PHE A 277 -2.14 12.08 -6.41
C PHE A 277 -3.39 11.21 -6.62
N ALA A 278 -3.30 10.16 -7.45
CA ALA A 278 -4.42 9.24 -7.65
C ALA A 278 -4.81 8.48 -6.36
N ILE A 279 -3.84 8.14 -5.51
CA ILE A 279 -4.09 7.54 -4.19
C ILE A 279 -4.76 8.55 -3.26
N ASN A 280 -4.26 9.78 -3.17
CA ASN A 280 -4.85 10.84 -2.37
C ASN A 280 -6.30 11.12 -2.81
N LEU A 281 -6.56 11.20 -4.12
CA LEU A 281 -7.89 11.35 -4.68
C LEU A 281 -8.79 10.16 -4.31
N ALA A 282 -8.29 8.94 -4.39
CA ALA A 282 -9.04 7.75 -4.00
C ALA A 282 -9.35 7.71 -2.48
N ILE A 283 -8.45 8.20 -1.63
CA ILE A 283 -8.67 8.29 -0.17
C ILE A 283 -9.77 9.34 0.13
N VAL A 284 -9.82 10.44 -0.60
CA VAL A 284 -10.80 11.50 -0.34
C VAL A 284 -12.15 11.21 -1.02
N GLN A 285 -12.15 10.91 -2.31
CA GLN A 285 -13.33 10.83 -3.19
C GLN A 285 -13.57 9.45 -3.82
N GLY A 286 -12.82 8.41 -3.44
CA GLY A 286 -12.95 7.08 -4.03
C GLY A 286 -14.38 6.51 -3.97
N LEU A 287 -14.82 5.90 -5.07
CA LEU A 287 -16.19 5.38 -5.23
C LEU A 287 -16.41 4.01 -4.56
N GLY A 288 -15.35 3.35 -4.07
CA GLY A 288 -15.43 1.99 -3.49
C GLY A 288 -15.68 0.86 -4.50
N THR A 289 -16.00 1.16 -5.77
CA THR A 289 -16.16 0.19 -6.85
C THR A 289 -14.98 0.27 -7.81
N GLY A 290 -14.15 -0.77 -7.85
CA GLY A 290 -12.95 -0.79 -8.70
C GLY A 290 -11.78 0.06 -8.18
N GLN A 291 -11.99 0.79 -7.09
CA GLN A 291 -11.02 1.65 -6.40
C GLN A 291 -11.35 1.71 -4.89
N PRO A 292 -10.43 2.19 -4.03
CA PRO A 292 -10.70 2.40 -2.60
C PRO A 292 -11.98 3.21 -2.32
N LEU A 293 -12.59 2.98 -1.15
CA LEU A 293 -13.74 3.75 -0.68
C LEU A 293 -13.24 5.04 -0.02
N GLY A 294 -13.52 6.17 -0.64
CA GLY A 294 -13.11 7.48 -0.14
C GLY A 294 -13.89 7.94 1.08
N ILE A 295 -13.28 8.85 1.83
CA ILE A 295 -13.84 9.46 3.02
C ILE A 295 -15.19 10.13 2.72
N LEU A 296 -15.32 10.88 1.62
CA LEU A 296 -16.56 11.61 1.31
C LEU A 296 -17.76 10.71 1.02
N ASN A 297 -17.50 9.53 0.44
CA ASN A 297 -18.53 8.57 0.06
C ASN A 297 -18.85 7.56 1.17
N ALA A 298 -18.10 7.59 2.27
CA ALA A 298 -18.35 6.69 3.40
C ALA A 298 -19.58 7.12 4.20
N ALA A 299 -20.42 6.14 4.58
CA ALA A 299 -21.60 6.37 5.42
C ALA A 299 -21.27 6.92 6.82
N HIS A 300 -20.02 6.77 7.25
CA HIS A 300 -19.52 7.34 8.50
C HIS A 300 -19.39 8.86 8.45
N THR A 301 -19.26 9.48 7.28
CA THR A 301 -18.96 10.92 7.16
C THR A 301 -20.15 11.78 7.56
N VAL A 302 -19.89 12.74 8.46
CA VAL A 302 -20.88 13.73 8.88
C VAL A 302 -20.71 14.97 8.03
N SER A 303 -21.78 15.39 7.37
CA SER A 303 -21.84 16.72 6.78
C SER A 303 -22.50 17.70 7.73
N VAL A 304 -21.91 18.89 7.82
CA VAL A 304 -22.40 20.01 8.62
C VAL A 304 -23.07 20.99 7.67
N ALA A 305 -24.29 21.39 8.01
CA ALA A 305 -25.01 22.38 7.22
C ALA A 305 -24.32 23.75 7.29
N LYS A 306 -24.55 24.59 6.28
CA LYS A 306 -24.10 25.98 6.30
C LYS A 306 -24.62 26.76 7.50
N THR A 307 -23.80 27.69 8.00
CA THR A 307 -24.25 28.68 8.99
C THR A 307 -25.36 29.54 8.38
N ALA A 308 -26.37 29.87 9.19
CA ALA A 308 -27.46 30.74 8.74
C ALA A 308 -26.95 32.13 8.31
N SER A 309 -27.47 32.62 7.18
CA SER A 309 -27.14 33.94 6.63
C SER A 309 -25.67 34.19 6.26
N GLN A 310 -24.90 33.13 5.95
CA GLN A 310 -23.59 33.28 5.32
C GLN A 310 -23.71 33.49 3.80
N ASP A 311 -22.72 34.15 3.19
CA ASP A 311 -22.64 34.37 1.74
C ASP A 311 -22.41 33.04 0.99
N THR A 312 -22.80 32.98 -0.29
CA THR A 312 -22.47 31.86 -1.18
C THR A 312 -20.96 31.69 -1.29
N ASP A 313 -20.47 30.46 -1.39
CA ASP A 313 -19.04 30.11 -1.48
C ASP A 313 -18.16 30.74 -0.39
N SER A 314 -18.75 31.03 0.77
CA SER A 314 -18.04 31.59 1.91
C SER A 314 -17.73 30.52 2.96
N PHE A 315 -16.56 30.63 3.56
CA PHE A 315 -16.14 29.86 4.70
C PHE A 315 -15.99 30.78 5.91
N VAL A 316 -16.87 30.62 6.91
CA VAL A 316 -16.89 31.43 8.13
C VAL A 316 -16.42 30.65 9.35
N ALA A 317 -15.97 31.38 10.36
CA ALA A 317 -15.42 30.82 11.59
C ALA A 317 -16.39 29.92 12.37
N GLN A 318 -17.70 30.20 12.28
CA GLN A 318 -18.74 29.36 12.88
C GLN A 318 -18.77 27.96 12.26
N ASN A 319 -18.53 27.84 10.94
CA ASN A 319 -18.46 26.53 10.27
C ASN A 319 -17.30 25.69 10.85
N VAL A 320 -16.14 26.31 11.14
CA VAL A 320 -15.00 25.62 11.77
C VAL A 320 -15.40 25.06 13.14
N ILE A 321 -16.06 25.86 13.98
CA ILE A 321 -16.52 25.45 15.32
C ILE A 321 -17.49 24.28 15.21
N ASP A 322 -18.47 24.40 14.32
CA ASP A 322 -19.52 23.40 14.15
C ASP A 322 -18.91 22.09 13.65
N MET A 323 -17.99 22.13 12.67
CA MET A 323 -17.24 20.96 12.22
C MET A 323 -16.39 20.34 13.33
N TYR A 324 -15.64 21.16 14.07
CA TYR A 324 -14.80 20.68 15.18
C TYR A 324 -15.62 20.00 16.27
N SER A 325 -16.83 20.49 16.56
CA SER A 325 -17.73 19.93 17.56
C SER A 325 -18.27 18.54 17.18
N ARG A 326 -18.42 18.25 15.88
CA ARG A 326 -18.96 16.99 15.35
C ARG A 326 -17.96 15.84 15.35
N MET A 327 -16.70 16.06 15.67
CA MET A 327 -15.73 14.97 15.78
C MET A 327 -15.60 14.47 17.22
N TYR A 328 -15.45 13.16 17.40
CA TYR A 328 -15.25 12.56 18.71
C TYR A 328 -13.94 13.05 19.36
N ALA A 329 -13.99 13.41 20.65
CA ALA A 329 -12.94 14.18 21.30
C ALA A 329 -11.54 13.52 21.31
N PRO A 330 -11.39 12.20 21.56
CA PRO A 330 -10.09 11.52 21.50
C PRO A 330 -9.42 11.57 20.12
N TRP A 331 -10.19 11.46 19.04
CA TRP A 331 -9.66 11.49 17.66
C TRP A 331 -9.19 12.87 17.24
N ARG A 332 -9.63 13.93 17.94
CA ARG A 332 -9.18 15.30 17.68
C ARG A 332 -7.68 15.41 17.74
N ARG A 333 -6.96 14.66 18.59
CA ARG A 333 -5.50 14.79 18.72
C ARG A 333 -4.74 14.52 17.41
N ASN A 334 -5.20 13.55 16.62
CA ASN A 334 -4.52 13.08 15.41
C ASN A 334 -5.14 13.62 14.12
N ALA A 335 -6.20 14.44 14.23
CA ALA A 335 -6.91 14.95 13.07
C ALA A 335 -6.14 16.06 12.34
N ALA A 336 -6.39 16.14 11.04
CA ALA A 336 -5.89 17.18 10.15
C ALA A 336 -7.05 17.81 9.37
N TRP A 337 -6.88 19.07 8.98
CA TRP A 337 -7.77 19.74 8.04
C TRP A 337 -7.22 19.53 6.64
N LEU A 338 -8.01 18.90 5.77
CA LEU A 338 -7.73 18.83 4.34
C LEU A 338 -8.54 19.94 3.67
N ILE A 339 -7.88 20.82 2.93
CA ILE A 339 -8.52 21.95 2.26
C ILE A 339 -8.09 22.03 0.81
N ASN A 340 -8.96 22.59 -0.02
CA ASN A 340 -8.54 23.18 -1.28
C ASN A 340 -7.74 24.47 -1.02
N GLN A 341 -6.72 24.74 -1.84
CA GLN A 341 -5.91 25.97 -1.80
C GLN A 341 -6.77 27.24 -1.98
N ASP A 342 -7.91 27.15 -2.66
CA ASP A 342 -8.82 28.28 -2.87
C ASP A 342 -9.46 28.80 -1.57
N ILE A 343 -9.43 28.01 -0.49
CA ILE A 343 -9.96 28.38 0.84
C ILE A 343 -8.94 29.22 1.64
N GLU A 344 -7.64 29.14 1.31
CA GLU A 344 -6.57 29.81 2.08
C GLU A 344 -6.74 31.33 2.22
N PRO A 345 -7.16 32.10 1.19
CA PRO A 345 -7.41 33.52 1.34
C PRO A 345 -8.53 33.83 2.36
N GLN A 346 -9.60 33.04 2.34
CA GLN A 346 -10.71 33.18 3.29
C GLN A 346 -10.25 32.84 4.71
N LEU A 347 -9.44 31.78 4.85
CA LEU A 347 -8.87 31.34 6.12
C LEU A 347 -7.97 32.42 6.75
N ASN A 348 -7.11 33.07 5.95
CA ASN A 348 -6.24 34.16 6.37
C ASN A 348 -7.00 35.43 6.81
N SER A 349 -8.16 35.70 6.18
CA SER A 349 -9.00 36.86 6.49
C SER A 349 -10.03 36.62 7.61
N MET A 350 -10.12 35.38 8.10
CA MET A 350 -11.16 34.96 9.03
C MET A 350 -10.94 35.57 10.43
N SER A 351 -11.92 36.35 10.89
CA SER A 351 -12.01 36.81 12.26
C SER A 351 -13.32 36.32 12.89
N MET A 352 -13.27 35.91 14.16
CA MET A 352 -14.49 35.67 14.92
C MET A 352 -14.94 36.98 15.56
N PRO A 353 -16.10 37.55 15.20
CA PRO A 353 -16.65 38.64 15.99
C PRO A 353 -16.96 38.09 17.38
N GLY A 354 -16.32 38.64 18.42
CA GLY A 354 -16.70 38.28 19.77
C GLY A 354 -18.12 38.77 20.05
N LYS A 355 -18.83 38.08 20.94
CA LYS A 355 -20.16 38.50 21.39
C LYS A 355 -20.01 39.14 22.77
N ASP A 356 -20.61 40.32 22.94
CA ASP A 356 -20.74 40.93 24.27
C ASP A 356 -21.70 40.08 25.15
N ILE A 357 -21.79 40.38 26.45
CA ILE A 357 -22.66 39.69 27.43
C ILE A 357 -24.14 39.65 27.00
N THR A 358 -24.51 40.55 26.09
CA THR A 358 -25.85 40.72 25.51
C THR A 358 -26.09 39.88 24.24
N GLY A 359 -25.09 39.12 23.78
CA GLY A 359 -25.18 38.28 22.57
C GLY A 359 -25.01 39.05 21.24
N THR A 360 -24.78 40.36 21.29
CA THR A 360 -24.55 41.22 20.11
C THR A 360 -23.10 41.05 19.61
N ALA A 361 -22.92 40.84 18.30
CA ALA A 361 -21.61 40.72 17.68
C ALA A 361 -20.85 42.05 17.76
N THR A 362 -19.73 42.08 18.47
CA THR A 362 -18.84 43.23 18.62
C THR A 362 -17.46 42.89 18.04
N SER A 363 -16.99 43.67 17.08
CA SER A 363 -15.69 43.48 16.41
C SER A 363 -14.48 43.72 17.32
N ALA A 364 -14.69 44.28 18.52
CA ALA A 364 -13.64 44.63 19.48
C ALA A 364 -12.95 43.42 20.15
N TYR A 365 -13.56 42.23 20.07
CA TYR A 365 -13.05 40.98 20.64
C TYR A 365 -12.67 39.96 19.55
N GLY A 366 -12.35 40.45 18.36
CA GLY A 366 -11.94 39.67 17.19
C GLY A 366 -10.73 38.79 17.46
N GLN A 367 -10.92 37.54 17.87
CA GLN A 367 -9.84 36.55 17.87
C GLN A 367 -9.53 36.17 16.41
N ILE A 368 -8.27 36.31 16.01
CA ILE A 368 -7.78 35.85 14.71
C ILE A 368 -7.78 34.32 14.76
N VAL A 369 -8.55 33.68 13.88
CA VAL A 369 -8.80 32.23 13.91
C VAL A 369 -7.64 31.45 13.29
N TYR A 370 -6.89 32.11 12.41
CA TYR A 370 -5.75 31.54 11.70
C TYR A 370 -4.56 32.48 11.82
N LEU A 371 -3.65 32.18 12.74
CA LEU A 371 -2.34 32.82 12.83
C LEU A 371 -1.30 31.69 12.85
N PRO A 372 -0.27 31.70 11.99
CA PRO A 372 0.83 30.76 12.14
C PRO A 372 1.48 31.02 13.50
N ALA A 373 1.99 29.97 14.16
CA ALA A 373 2.50 30.05 15.53
C ALA A 373 3.61 31.10 15.74
N ASN A 374 4.21 31.64 14.65
CA ASN A 374 5.24 32.68 14.64
C ASN A 374 4.94 33.85 13.66
N GLY A 375 3.67 34.16 13.38
CA GLY A 375 3.29 35.16 12.37
C GLY A 375 3.50 34.64 10.93
N LEU A 376 3.38 35.52 9.92
CA LEU A 376 3.45 35.16 8.48
C LEU A 376 4.78 34.48 8.04
N ALA A 377 5.76 34.39 8.93
CA ALA A 377 7.15 34.06 8.60
C ALA A 377 7.62 32.64 8.98
N GLY A 378 6.77 31.77 9.54
CA GLY A 378 7.29 30.47 10.00
C GLY A 378 6.29 29.34 10.16
N THR A 379 6.00 28.63 9.07
CA THR A 379 6.03 27.16 8.88
C THR A 379 5.28 26.76 7.59
N PRO A 380 5.59 25.60 6.96
CA PRO A 380 4.93 25.14 5.73
C PRO A 380 3.44 24.79 5.92
N TRP A 381 3.00 24.61 7.17
CA TRP A 381 1.63 24.30 7.55
C TRP A 381 1.20 25.25 8.66
N ALA A 382 0.16 26.02 8.43
CA ALA A 382 -0.47 26.79 9.48
C ALA A 382 -1.49 25.91 10.22
N THR A 383 -1.73 26.21 11.50
CA THR A 383 -2.61 25.40 12.34
C THR A 383 -3.98 26.06 12.49
N LEU A 384 -5.04 25.25 12.41
CA LEU A 384 -6.41 25.66 12.69
C LEU A 384 -6.90 24.84 13.90
N TYR A 385 -7.26 25.52 14.99
CA TYR A 385 -7.58 24.87 16.27
C TYR A 385 -6.47 23.94 16.81
N GLY A 386 -5.20 24.30 16.58
CA GLY A 386 -4.06 23.47 16.99
C GLY A 386 -3.91 22.17 16.21
N ARG A 387 -4.50 22.09 15.01
CA ARG A 387 -4.38 20.97 14.07
C ARG A 387 -3.78 21.43 12.75
N PRO A 388 -2.97 20.59 12.08
CA PRO A 388 -2.34 20.96 10.81
C PRO A 388 -3.40 21.13 9.72
N VAL A 389 -3.24 22.18 8.91
CA VAL A 389 -3.98 22.40 7.67
C VAL A 389 -3.12 21.92 6.52
N ILE A 390 -3.65 21.00 5.71
CA ILE A 390 -2.99 20.38 4.56
C ILE A 390 -3.78 20.79 3.30
N PRO A 391 -3.28 21.75 2.51
CA PRO A 391 -3.74 21.96 1.16
C PRO A 391 -3.57 20.70 0.31
N THR A 392 -4.65 20.22 -0.29
CA THR A 392 -4.65 19.10 -1.22
C THR A 392 -5.56 19.38 -2.40
N GLN A 393 -5.08 19.02 -3.59
CA GLN A 393 -5.85 19.11 -4.85
C GLN A 393 -6.87 17.95 -4.99
N ALA A 394 -7.01 17.11 -3.96
CA ALA A 394 -8.03 16.07 -3.89
C ALA A 394 -9.36 16.56 -3.26
N CYS A 395 -9.38 17.78 -2.70
CA CYS A 395 -10.58 18.42 -2.20
C CYS A 395 -11.32 19.15 -3.34
N GLU A 396 -12.64 19.25 -3.24
CA GLU A 396 -13.47 19.94 -4.24
C GLU A 396 -13.24 21.46 -4.24
N THR A 397 -13.79 22.15 -5.23
CA THR A 397 -13.78 23.61 -5.32
C THR A 397 -14.51 24.26 -4.15
N LEU A 398 -14.07 25.48 -3.80
CA LEU A 398 -14.70 26.28 -2.74
C LEU A 398 -16.21 26.38 -2.96
N GLY A 399 -16.99 26.02 -1.94
CA GLY A 399 -18.45 26.06 -1.99
C GLY A 399 -19.10 24.68 -2.14
N ASP A 400 -18.42 23.74 -2.76
CA ASP A 400 -18.89 22.37 -2.95
C ASP A 400 -18.67 21.50 -1.71
N LYS A 401 -19.44 20.40 -1.63
CA LYS A 401 -19.27 19.42 -0.55
C LYS A 401 -17.91 18.73 -0.67
N GLY A 402 -17.09 18.87 0.35
CA GLY A 402 -15.76 18.24 0.41
C GLY A 402 -14.60 19.18 0.06
N ASP A 403 -14.87 20.48 0.00
CA ASP A 403 -13.87 21.53 -0.14
C ASP A 403 -13.00 21.69 1.12
N ILE A 404 -13.62 21.54 2.29
CA ILE A 404 -12.95 21.37 3.59
C ILE A 404 -13.38 20.08 4.28
N ILE A 405 -12.40 19.34 4.75
CA ILE A 405 -12.59 18.06 5.44
C ILE A 405 -11.77 18.08 6.73
N PHE A 406 -12.43 17.85 7.85
CA PHE A 406 -11.76 17.54 9.10
C PHE A 406 -11.69 16.03 9.28
N ALA A 407 -10.49 15.48 9.09
CA ALA A 407 -10.28 14.04 9.01
C ALA A 407 -9.30 13.55 10.08
N ALA A 408 -9.74 12.59 10.89
CA ALA A 408 -8.87 11.73 11.67
C ALA A 408 -8.42 10.56 10.78
N LEU A 409 -7.30 10.76 10.06
CA LEU A 409 -6.80 9.80 9.06
C LEU A 409 -6.36 8.47 9.68
N ASP A 410 -6.06 8.43 10.98
CA ASP A 410 -5.79 7.20 11.74
C ASP A 410 -7.01 6.26 11.80
N GLN A 411 -8.23 6.77 11.60
CA GLN A 411 -9.45 5.95 11.48
C GLN A 411 -9.72 5.46 10.05
N TYR A 412 -8.82 5.73 9.10
CA TYR A 412 -8.86 5.20 7.74
C TYR A 412 -7.80 4.11 7.59
N VAL A 413 -8.21 2.91 7.19
CA VAL A 413 -7.27 1.81 6.92
C VAL A 413 -6.88 1.82 5.45
N THR A 414 -5.59 1.76 5.17
CA THR A 414 -5.04 1.46 3.84
C THR A 414 -4.34 0.12 3.86
N VAL A 415 -4.55 -0.68 2.82
CA VAL A 415 -3.85 -1.96 2.66
C VAL A 415 -3.02 -1.89 1.40
N GLN A 416 -1.71 -2.06 1.56
CA GLN A 416 -0.79 -2.17 0.45
C GLN A 416 -0.39 -3.62 0.22
N LYS A 417 -0.18 -3.98 -1.05
CA LYS A 417 0.38 -5.29 -1.36
C LYS A 417 1.86 -5.34 -1.01
N VAL A 418 2.31 -6.45 -0.43
CA VAL A 418 3.73 -6.74 -0.23
C VAL A 418 4.47 -6.64 -1.58
N GLY A 419 5.54 -5.85 -1.62
CA GLY A 419 6.32 -5.55 -2.83
C GLY A 419 6.04 -4.19 -3.47
N GLY A 420 5.19 -3.35 -2.88
CA GLY A 420 5.07 -1.92 -3.22
C GLY A 420 4.74 -1.65 -4.69
N ILE A 421 5.33 -0.58 -5.24
CA ILE A 421 5.30 -0.31 -6.68
C ILE A 421 6.15 -1.33 -7.42
N ARG A 422 5.55 -1.96 -8.42
CA ARG A 422 6.26 -2.73 -9.45
C ARG A 422 6.46 -1.84 -10.65
N SER A 423 7.71 -1.56 -10.99
CA SER A 423 8.09 -0.92 -12.24
C SER A 423 8.63 -1.98 -13.19
N GLU A 424 8.05 -2.04 -14.37
CA GLU A 424 8.38 -2.97 -15.44
C GLU A 424 8.62 -2.15 -16.71
N THR A 425 9.67 -2.49 -17.45
CA THR A 425 10.00 -1.88 -18.73
C THR A 425 9.95 -2.95 -19.82
N SER A 426 9.38 -2.63 -20.98
CA SER A 426 9.27 -3.55 -22.10
C SER A 426 9.43 -2.84 -23.43
N ILE A 427 10.27 -3.39 -24.31
CA ILE A 427 10.43 -2.93 -25.69
C ILE A 427 9.52 -3.70 -26.68
N HIS A 428 8.89 -4.79 -26.21
CA HIS A 428 8.20 -5.75 -27.10
C HIS A 428 6.76 -5.38 -27.43
N LEU A 429 6.13 -4.55 -26.59
CA LEU A 429 4.72 -4.19 -26.78
C LEU A 429 4.48 -3.34 -28.04
N TRP A 430 5.48 -2.54 -28.41
CA TRP A 430 5.47 -1.63 -29.57
C TRP A 430 6.77 -1.77 -30.38
N PHE A 431 7.15 -3.02 -30.62
CA PHE A 431 8.35 -3.36 -31.40
C PHE A 431 8.29 -2.84 -32.84
N ASP A 432 7.08 -2.69 -33.40
CA ASP A 432 6.88 -2.14 -34.76
C ASP A 432 7.07 -0.61 -34.83
N GLN A 433 7.06 0.07 -33.69
CA GLN A 433 7.04 1.54 -33.57
C GLN A 433 8.29 2.09 -32.85
N ASP A 434 9.33 1.27 -32.65
CA ASP A 434 10.58 1.64 -31.96
C ASP A 434 10.30 2.44 -30.66
N THR A 435 9.44 1.87 -29.81
CA THR A 435 8.94 2.52 -28.60
C THR A 435 9.07 1.63 -27.38
N THR A 436 9.74 2.14 -26.35
CA THR A 436 9.86 1.52 -25.04
C THR A 436 8.66 1.86 -24.13
N ALA A 437 8.05 0.84 -23.54
CA ALA A 437 6.94 0.94 -22.61
C ALA A 437 7.40 0.93 -21.14
N PHE A 438 7.11 1.99 -20.40
CA PHE A 438 7.31 2.06 -18.95
C PHE A 438 5.99 1.83 -18.21
N LYS A 439 5.93 0.81 -17.36
CA LYS A 439 4.73 0.41 -16.63
C LYS A 439 4.97 0.41 -15.14
N PHE A 440 4.20 1.21 -14.40
CA PHE A 440 4.20 1.25 -12.94
C PHE A 440 2.88 0.69 -12.43
N ILE A 441 2.93 -0.29 -11.53
CA ILE A 441 1.74 -0.95 -10.97
C ILE A 441 1.85 -0.97 -9.45
N MET A 442 0.81 -0.48 -8.78
CA MET A 442 0.56 -0.67 -7.36
C MET A 442 -0.75 -1.42 -7.16
N ARG A 443 -0.86 -2.18 -6.06
CA ARG A 443 -2.16 -2.65 -5.58
C ARG A 443 -2.43 -2.08 -4.19
N ILE A 444 -3.59 -1.42 -4.05
CA ILE A 444 -4.01 -0.76 -2.82
C ILE A 444 -5.50 -1.00 -2.56
N ALA A 445 -5.85 -1.20 -1.30
CA ALA A 445 -7.22 -1.10 -0.79
C ALA A 445 -7.28 0.03 0.23
N GLY A 446 -8.46 0.58 0.44
CA GLY A 446 -8.68 1.49 1.55
C GLY A 446 -10.15 1.71 1.82
N GLN A 447 -10.47 1.87 3.10
CA GLN A 447 -11.79 2.29 3.58
C GLN A 447 -11.70 2.76 5.04
N PRO A 448 -12.68 3.51 5.55
CA PRO A 448 -12.83 3.79 6.97
C PRO A 448 -12.97 2.52 7.83
N TRP A 449 -12.44 2.56 9.05
CA TRP A 449 -12.67 1.51 10.05
C TRP A 449 -14.15 1.40 10.43
N TRP A 450 -14.79 2.55 10.61
CA TRP A 450 -16.19 2.67 11.00
C TRP A 450 -17.10 2.79 9.77
N ASN A 451 -18.15 1.99 9.72
CA ASN A 451 -19.17 2.06 8.67
C ASN A 451 -20.32 3.01 9.03
N LYS A 452 -20.52 3.33 10.32
CA LYS A 452 -21.66 4.09 10.82
C LYS A 452 -21.23 5.26 11.68
N LYS A 453 -22.05 6.32 11.68
CA LYS A 453 -21.90 7.47 12.58
C LYS A 453 -22.08 7.02 14.03
N ILE A 454 -21.32 7.63 14.92
CA ILE A 454 -21.36 7.35 16.35
C ILE A 454 -22.41 8.25 17.00
N SER A 455 -23.38 7.69 17.72
CA SER A 455 -24.31 8.49 18.52
C SER A 455 -23.66 8.95 19.82
N ALA A 456 -23.91 10.19 20.23
CA ALA A 456 -23.52 10.65 21.56
C ALA A 456 -24.09 9.75 22.66
N ARG A 457 -23.38 9.66 23.80
CA ARG A 457 -23.89 8.99 25.00
C ARG A 457 -25.19 9.63 25.47
N ASP A 458 -25.16 10.95 25.59
CA ASP A 458 -26.27 11.78 26.02
C ASP A 458 -26.54 12.82 24.92
N GLY A 459 -27.77 12.89 24.42
CA GLY A 459 -28.20 13.84 23.39
C GLY A 459 -28.43 13.23 22.00
N THR A 460 -28.73 14.10 21.03
CA THR A 460 -29.08 13.73 19.64
C THR A 460 -27.95 13.95 18.65
N THR A 461 -26.79 14.44 19.10
CA THR A 461 -25.65 14.72 18.22
C THR A 461 -24.98 13.43 17.75
N THR A 462 -24.52 13.46 16.51
CA THR A 462 -23.73 12.37 15.91
C THR A 462 -22.29 12.81 15.75
N TYR A 463 -21.38 11.91 16.08
CA TYR A 463 -19.95 12.05 15.95
C TYR A 463 -19.41 11.20 14.80
N SER A 464 -18.36 11.68 14.15
CA SER A 464 -17.63 10.95 13.12
C SER A 464 -16.15 11.29 13.15
N ALA A 465 -15.29 10.39 12.65
CA ALA A 465 -13.88 10.63 12.38
C ALA A 465 -13.67 11.56 11.18
N PHE A 466 -14.69 11.68 10.31
CA PHE A 466 -14.64 12.49 9.11
C PHE A 466 -15.83 13.47 9.09
N VAL A 467 -15.51 14.75 9.09
CA VAL A 467 -16.49 15.83 9.09
C VAL A 467 -16.25 16.72 7.89
N THR A 468 -17.31 17.04 7.17
CA THR A 468 -17.28 17.90 5.97
C THR A 468 -18.35 18.96 6.07
N LEU A 469 -18.18 20.03 5.31
CA LEU A 469 -19.19 21.08 5.19
C LEU A 469 -20.06 20.76 3.97
N ASP A 470 -21.37 20.92 4.11
CA ASP A 470 -22.31 20.79 2.98
C ASP A 470 -22.10 21.94 1.98
N GLU A 471 -22.67 21.76 0.79
CA GLU A 471 -22.69 22.74 -0.30
C GLU A 471 -23.25 24.10 0.18
N ARG A 472 -22.61 25.19 -0.24
CA ARG A 472 -22.88 26.54 0.26
C ARG A 472 -23.58 27.46 -0.73
N GLY A 473 -23.74 27.04 -1.98
CA GLY A 473 -24.74 27.53 -2.92
C GLY A 473 -24.24 27.57 -4.35
#